data_AF-A0A967HLX3-F1
#
_entry.id   AF-A0A967HLX3-F1
#
_cell.length_a   1.000
_cell.length_b   1.000
_cell.length_c   1.000
_cell.angle_alpha   90.00
_cell.angle_beta   90.00
_cell.angle_gamma   90.00
#
_symmetry.space_group_name_H-M   'P 1'
#
loop_
_entity.id
_entity.type
_entity.pdbx_description
1 polymer ?
#
loop_
_entity_poly.entity_id
_entity_poly.type
_entity_poly.pdbx_seq_one_letter_code
_entity_poly.pdbx_strand_id
1 'polypeptide(L)'
;MARVVVDPITRIEGHLRIEVQEEGGRIANAWASSTQFRGIEIIMEGRDPRDAWAFTQRICGVCTVVHAIASCRAVEDALGIQVPPAG
;
A
#
# COMPACT_ATOMS: atom_id res chain seq x y z
N MET A 1 -23.36 -8.65 23.64
CA MET A 1 -22.85 -8.37 22.29
C MET A 1 -22.75 -6.88 22.11
N ALA A 2 -21.62 -6.30 22.48
CA ALA A 2 -21.31 -4.92 22.14
C ALA A 2 -20.42 -4.92 20.88
N ARG A 3 -20.72 -4.04 19.93
CA ARG A 3 -19.85 -3.77 18.78
C ARG A 3 -19.10 -2.49 19.06
N VAL A 4 -17.77 -2.55 19.05
CA VAL A 4 -16.90 -1.38 19.23
C VAL A 4 -16.27 -1.05 17.89
N VAL A 5 -16.23 0.24 17.55
CA VAL A 5 -15.65 0.75 16.31
C VAL A 5 -14.56 1.75 16.66
N VAL A 6 -13.37 1.55 16.10
CA VAL A 6 -12.26 2.50 16.19
C VAL A 6 -11.99 3.03 14.78
N ASP A 7 -12.37 4.29 14.58
CA ASP A 7 -12.30 4.99 13.29
C ASP A 7 -12.12 6.50 13.58
N PRO A 8 -10.93 7.09 13.36
CA PRO A 8 -9.74 6.48 12.75
C PRO A 8 -8.86 5.71 13.74
N ILE A 9 -8.16 4.68 13.27
CA ILE A 9 -6.94 4.20 13.92
C ILE A 9 -5.83 5.24 13.72
N THR A 10 -5.18 5.65 14.81
CA THR A 10 -4.14 6.70 14.80
C THR A 10 -2.72 6.13 14.93
N ARG A 11 -1.71 6.97 14.69
CA ARG A 11 -0.27 6.62 14.70
C ARG A 11 0.11 5.52 13.72
N ILE A 12 -0.56 5.50 12.57
CA ILE A 12 -0.26 4.66 11.41
C ILE A 12 -0.17 5.54 10.16
N GLU A 13 0.25 4.95 9.04
CA GLU A 13 0.05 5.53 7.72
C GLU A 13 -1.33 5.13 7.18
N GLY A 14 -1.99 6.02 6.42
CA GLY A 14 -3.24 5.72 5.73
C GLY A 14 -4.52 5.83 6.59
N HIS A 15 -5.60 5.24 6.08
CA HIS A 15 -6.94 5.28 6.67
C HIS A 15 -7.39 3.86 7.02
N LEU A 16 -7.52 3.57 8.31
CA LEU A 16 -7.91 2.26 8.81
C LEU A 16 -9.02 2.39 9.83
N ARG A 17 -10.07 1.59 9.61
CA ARG A 17 -11.17 1.35 10.52
C ARG A 17 -11.07 -0.07 11.05
N ILE A 18 -11.17 -0.23 12.37
CA ILE A 18 -11.27 -1.54 13.02
C ILE A 18 -12.61 -1.65 13.72
N GLU A 19 -13.31 -2.75 13.49
CA GLU A 19 -14.53 -3.09 14.21
C GLU A 19 -14.32 -4.40 14.96
N VAL A 20 -14.78 -4.46 16.21
CA VAL A 20 -14.69 -5.68 17.04
C VAL A 20 -16.03 -6.00 17.65
N GLN A 21 -16.34 -7.29 17.70
CA GLN A 21 -17.46 -7.84 18.43
C GLN A 21 -16.94 -8.43 19.74
N GLU A 22 -17.45 -7.94 20.86
CA GLU A 22 -17.06 -8.37 22.20
C GLU A 22 -18.11 -9.32 22.80
N GLU A 23 -17.61 -10.43 23.36
CA GLU A 23 -18.36 -11.44 24.09
C GLU A 23 -17.58 -11.95 25.30
N GLY A 24 -18.07 -11.68 26.51
CA GLY A 24 -17.51 -12.26 27.74
C GLY A 24 -16.12 -11.76 28.11
N GLY A 25 -15.82 -10.47 27.85
CA GLY A 25 -14.52 -9.84 28.05
C GLY A 25 -13.48 -10.22 26.97
N ARG A 26 -13.90 -10.87 25.88
CA ARG A 26 -13.01 -11.31 24.80
C ARG A 26 -13.53 -10.85 23.44
N ILE A 27 -12.62 -10.59 22.52
CA ILE A 27 -12.97 -10.31 21.12
C ILE A 27 -13.36 -11.64 20.47
N ALA A 28 -14.61 -11.74 20.02
CA ALA A 28 -15.13 -12.91 19.30
C ALA A 28 -14.90 -12.79 17.79
N ASN A 29 -15.05 -11.59 17.23
CA ASN A 29 -14.79 -11.29 15.81
C ASN A 29 -14.18 -9.91 15.63
N ALA A 30 -13.48 -9.71 14.52
CA ALA A 30 -12.93 -8.40 14.13
C ALA A 30 -12.96 -8.20 12.61
N TRP A 31 -13.07 -6.95 12.20
CA TRP A 31 -13.02 -6.52 10.79
C TRP A 31 -12.03 -5.37 10.65
N ALA A 32 -11.15 -5.49 9.65
CA ALA A 32 -10.26 -4.42 9.22
C ALA A 32 -10.73 -3.87 7.89
N SER A 33 -10.88 -2.55 7.80
CA SER A 33 -11.35 -1.87 6.60
C SER A 33 -10.46 -0.68 6.28
N SER A 34 -9.84 -0.70 5.10
CA SER A 34 -9.20 0.47 4.52
C SER A 34 -10.26 1.32 3.82
N THR A 35 -10.40 2.56 4.25
CA THR A 35 -11.52 3.43 3.82
C THR A 35 -11.12 4.41 2.71
N GLN A 36 -9.95 4.24 2.10
CA GLN A 36 -9.43 5.09 1.02
C GLN A 36 -8.89 4.25 -0.14
N PHE A 37 -9.18 4.70 -1.37
CA PHE A 37 -8.63 4.15 -2.61
C PHE A 37 -8.20 5.28 -3.55
N ARG A 38 -7.10 5.07 -4.30
CA ARG A 38 -6.55 6.06 -5.26
C ARG A 38 -6.43 5.54 -6.69
N GLY A 39 -6.45 4.23 -6.92
CA GLY A 39 -6.34 3.65 -8.26
C GLY A 39 -5.02 3.92 -8.98
N ILE A 40 -3.88 3.88 -8.29
CA ILE A 40 -2.56 4.12 -8.92
C ILE A 40 -2.27 3.12 -10.04
N GLU A 41 -2.68 1.87 -9.91
CA GLU A 41 -2.54 0.85 -10.96
C GLU A 41 -3.34 1.20 -12.22
N ILE A 42 -4.57 1.70 -12.04
CA ILE A 42 -5.42 2.16 -13.15
C ILE A 42 -4.79 3.38 -13.83
N ILE A 43 -4.24 4.33 -13.05
CA ILE A 43 -3.54 5.50 -13.59
C ILE A 43 -2.33 5.09 -14.45
N MET A 44 -1.73 3.93 -14.18
CA MET A 44 -0.55 3.42 -14.88
C MET A 44 -0.85 2.78 -16.23
N GLU A 45 -2.11 2.41 -16.51
CA GLU A 45 -2.48 1.76 -17.77
C GLU A 45 -2.14 2.64 -18.99
N GLY A 46 -1.48 2.05 -19.99
CA GLY A 46 -1.08 2.73 -21.23
C GLY A 46 0.10 3.68 -21.11
N ARG A 47 0.72 3.83 -19.94
CA ARG A 47 1.93 4.66 -19.76
C ARG A 47 3.20 3.93 -20.18
N ASP A 48 4.24 4.70 -20.48
CA ASP A 48 5.58 4.16 -20.71
C ASP A 48 6.12 3.52 -19.42
N PRO A 49 6.64 2.27 -19.46
CA PRO A 49 7.20 1.61 -18.29
C PRO A 49 8.30 2.41 -17.58
N ARG A 50 9.04 3.25 -18.31
CA ARG A 50 10.11 4.09 -17.75
C ARG A 50 9.59 5.19 -16.81
N ASP A 51 8.32 5.58 -16.96
CA ASP A 51 7.69 6.57 -16.09
C ASP A 51 7.12 5.95 -14.81
N ALA A 52 6.96 4.62 -14.77
CA ALA A 52 6.22 3.92 -13.73
C ALA A 52 6.72 4.18 -12.31
N TRP A 53 8.04 4.24 -12.12
CA TRP A 53 8.65 4.43 -10.80
C TRP A 53 8.25 5.77 -10.18
N ALA A 54 8.07 6.81 -10.99
CA ALA A 54 7.71 8.14 -10.51
C ALA A 54 6.28 8.15 -9.95
N PHE A 55 5.35 7.43 -10.58
CA PHE A 55 3.96 7.31 -10.12
C PHE A 55 3.84 6.37 -8.91
N THR A 56 4.42 5.17 -9.01
CA THR A 56 4.33 4.14 -7.96
C THR A 56 5.04 4.56 -6.67
N GLN A 57 6.09 5.39 -6.74
CA GLN A 57 6.70 5.99 -5.54
C GLN A 57 5.69 6.76 -4.68
N ARG A 58 4.61 7.30 -5.28
CA ARG A 58 3.58 8.05 -4.55
C ARG A 58 2.50 7.14 -3.95
N ILE A 59 2.64 5.81 -4.04
CA ILE A 59 1.82 4.88 -3.26
C ILE A 59 1.98 5.17 -1.76
N CYS A 60 3.18 5.44 -1.27
CA CYS A 60 3.43 5.59 0.15
C CYS A 60 4.57 6.56 0.41
N GLY A 61 4.31 7.63 1.18
CA GLY A 61 5.31 8.62 1.56
C GLY A 61 6.14 8.21 2.78
N VAL A 62 5.61 7.33 3.64
CA VAL A 62 6.32 6.82 4.83
C VAL A 62 7.38 5.80 4.41
N CYS A 63 6.95 4.78 3.67
CA CYS A 63 7.79 3.80 3.02
C CYS A 63 8.33 4.31 1.68
N THR A 64 8.84 5.55 1.67
CA THR A 64 9.42 6.16 0.46
C THR A 64 10.56 5.31 -0.10
N VAL A 65 10.95 5.57 -1.35
CA VAL A 65 11.98 4.87 -2.12
C VAL A 65 11.62 3.44 -2.51
N VAL A 66 10.97 2.65 -1.65
CA VAL A 66 10.79 1.20 -1.89
C VAL A 66 9.95 0.90 -3.13
N HIS A 67 8.87 1.66 -3.37
CA HIS A 67 8.02 1.46 -4.54
C HIS A 67 8.71 1.91 -5.83
N ALA A 68 9.56 2.94 -5.79
CA ALA A 68 10.36 3.36 -6.93
C ALA A 68 11.33 2.24 -7.33
N ILE A 69 12.08 1.70 -6.37
CA ILE A 69 13.05 0.62 -6.62
C ILE A 69 12.34 -0.64 -7.12
N ALA A 70 11.22 -1.02 -6.49
CA ALA A 70 10.44 -2.18 -6.93
C ALA A 70 9.92 -2.01 -8.37
N SER A 71 9.47 -0.79 -8.72
CA SER A 71 9.03 -0.47 -10.07
C SER A 71 10.17 -0.55 -11.10
N CYS A 72 11.36 -0.01 -10.79
CA CYS A 72 12.52 -0.14 -11.68
C CYS A 72 12.90 -1.61 -11.87
N ARG A 73 12.99 -2.39 -10.79
CA ARG A 73 13.31 -3.82 -10.84
C ARG A 73 12.32 -4.62 -11.67
N ALA A 74 11.02 -4.31 -11.57
CA ALA A 74 10.00 -4.98 -12.38
C ALA A 74 10.18 -4.72 -13.89
N VAL A 75 10.56 -3.49 -14.26
CA VAL A 75 10.84 -3.13 -15.67
C VAL A 75 12.16 -3.72 -16.15
N GLU A 76 13.20 -3.70 -15.31
CA GLU A 76 14.50 -4.31 -15.58
C GLU A 76 14.36 -5.82 -15.83
N ASP A 77 13.60 -6.51 -14.99
CA ASP A 77 13.29 -7.94 -15.13
C ASP A 77 12.53 -8.22 -16.43
N ALA A 78 11.47 -7.46 -16.71
CA ALA A 78 10.68 -7.61 -17.94
C ALA A 78 11.48 -7.41 -19.24
N LEU A 79 12.56 -6.61 -19.18
CA LEU A 79 13.42 -6.29 -20.33
C LEU A 79 14.77 -7.03 -20.32
N GLY A 80 15.06 -7.85 -19.31
CA GLY A 80 16.34 -8.55 -19.17
C GLY A 80 17.54 -7.61 -18.98
N ILE A 81 17.34 -6.46 -18.32
CA ILE A 81 18.39 -5.45 -18.10
C ILE A 81 19.23 -5.81 -16.87
N GLN A 82 20.54 -5.92 -17.07
CA GLN A 82 21.52 -6.04 -15.97
C GLN A 82 21.92 -4.64 -15.49
N VAL A 83 21.59 -4.31 -14.23
CA VAL A 83 22.00 -3.04 -13.62
C VAL A 83 23.52 -3.06 -13.37
N PRO A 84 24.27 -2.00 -13.76
CA PRO A 84 25.69 -1.89 -13.45
C PRO A 84 25.96 -1.93 -11.94
N PRO A 85 27.12 -2.46 -11.50
CA PRO A 85 27.51 -2.38 -10.10
C PRO A 85 27.64 -0.92 -9.66
N ALA A 86 27.42 -0.66 -8.37
CA ALA A 86 27.80 0.62 -7.78
C ALA A 86 29.33 0.79 -7.94
N GLY A 87 29.75 1.96 -8.42
CA GLY A 87 31.15 2.31 -8.66
C GLY A 87 31.97 2.46 -7.38
#